data_AF-A0A842T2M7-F1
#
_entry.id   AF-A0A842T2M7-F1
#
_cell.length_a   1.000
_cell.length_b   1.000
_cell.length_c   1.000
_cell.angle_alpha   90.00
_cell.angle_beta   90.00
_cell.angle_gamma   90.00
#
_symmetry.space_group_name_H-M   'P 1'
#
loop_
_entity.id
_entity.type
_entity.pdbx_description
1 polymer ?
#
loop_
_entity_poly.entity_id
_entity_poly.type
_entity_poly.pdbx_seq_one_letter_code
_entity_poly.pdbx_strand_id
1 'polypeptide(L)'
;MIIHPIIFNSSVRQKSGKTELGYTISRSIESLEEVDILVMTGSTVIEHSLEGPLNAAKNAHFKIVVGPTASWIPDKAFELGLNAVCGMKFKEPEKAFRTIMQGGGTMFFAKYAEKYIFAREPIPNIN
;
A
#
# COMPACT_ATOMS: atom_id res chain seq x y z
N MET A 1 -10.69 17.64 8.93
CA MET A 1 -9.55 16.74 9.12
C MET A 1 -8.35 17.29 8.37
N ILE A 2 -7.23 17.56 9.04
CA ILE A 2 -5.97 17.96 8.38
C ILE A 2 -5.13 16.69 8.22
N ILE A 3 -4.71 16.38 7.00
CA ILE A 3 -3.86 15.22 6.71
C ILE A 3 -2.42 15.72 6.54
N HIS A 4 -1.48 15.09 7.24
CA HIS A 4 -0.04 15.34 7.10
C HIS A 4 0.64 14.11 6.48
N PRO A 5 0.74 14.01 5.14
CA PRO A 5 1.24 12.79 4.51
C PRO A 5 2.75 12.64 4.73
N ILE A 6 3.16 11.46 5.18
CA ILE A 6 4.56 11.03 5.22
C ILE A 6 4.76 9.94 4.17
N ILE A 7 5.58 10.23 3.16
CA ILE A 7 5.98 9.27 2.15
C ILE A 7 7.33 8.69 2.58
N PHE A 8 7.31 7.46 3.07
CA PHE A 8 8.51 6.69 3.31
C PHE A 8 8.94 5.97 2.02
N ASN A 9 10.18 6.18 1.60
CA ASN A 9 10.76 5.47 0.46
C ASN A 9 12.24 5.15 0.75
N SER A 10 12.58 3.86 0.73
CA SER A 10 13.96 3.39 0.92
C SER A 10 14.85 3.68 -0.29
N SER A 11 14.28 3.96 -1.46
CA SER A 11 15.03 4.27 -2.68
C SER A 11 15.52 5.73 -2.71
N VAL A 12 16.74 5.92 -3.23
CA VAL A 12 17.42 7.23 -3.32
C VAL A 12 16.87 8.17 -4.39
N ARG A 13 15.88 7.73 -5.18
CA ARG A 13 15.36 8.49 -6.34
C ARG A 13 14.68 9.80 -5.98
N GLN A 14 14.13 9.94 -4.77
CA GLN A 14 13.46 11.16 -4.33
C GLN A 14 14.25 11.85 -3.21
N LYS A 15 14.37 13.18 -3.28
CA LYS A 15 14.96 13.98 -2.19
C LYS A 15 14.04 13.93 -0.96
N SER A 16 14.62 13.67 0.21
CA SER A 16 13.92 13.78 1.48
C SER A 16 13.66 15.24 1.84
N GLY A 17 12.59 15.50 2.59
CA GLY A 17 12.21 16.83 3.06
C GLY A 17 10.73 17.13 2.87
N LYS A 18 10.31 18.32 3.32
CA LYS A 18 8.97 18.85 3.06
C LYS A 18 8.87 19.33 1.61
N THR A 19 7.77 18.99 0.96
CA THR A 19 7.47 19.45 -0.39
C THR A 19 6.55 20.67 -0.38
N GLU A 20 6.55 21.43 -1.46
CA GLU A 20 5.62 22.56 -1.66
C GLU A 20 4.15 22.11 -1.67
N LEU A 21 3.90 20.82 -1.94
CA LEU A 21 2.59 20.18 -1.95
C LEU A 21 2.11 19.76 -0.54
N GLY A 22 2.89 20.06 0.52
CA GLY A 22 2.46 19.88 1.91
C GLY A 22 2.67 18.48 2.49
N TYR A 23 3.44 17.61 1.82
CA TYR A 23 3.80 16.29 2.35
C TYR A 23 5.30 16.19 2.65
N THR A 24 5.67 15.26 3.54
CA THR A 24 7.06 14.99 3.92
C THR A 24 7.53 13.72 3.23
N ILE A 25 8.67 13.78 2.54
CA ILE A 25 9.37 12.57 2.08
C ILE A 25 10.43 12.22 3.12
N SER A 26 10.29 11.06 3.74
CA SER A 26 11.24 10.53 4.73
C SER A 26 11.97 9.30 4.20
N ARG A 27 13.22 9.16 4.62
CA ARG A 27 14.02 7.93 4.44
C ARG A 27 14.28 7.21 5.76
N SER A 28 13.86 7.81 6.86
CA SER A 28 13.98 7.26 8.21
C SER A 28 12.69 6.50 8.50
N ILE A 29 12.83 5.23 8.85
CA ILE A 29 11.67 4.38 9.16
C ILE A 29 11.01 4.81 10.48
N GLU A 30 11.78 5.46 11.35
CA GLU A 30 11.33 6.05 12.62
C GLU A 30 10.28 7.15 12.41
N SER A 31 10.27 7.81 11.25
CA SER A 31 9.21 8.78 10.91
C SER A 31 7.80 8.17 10.83
N LEU A 32 7.70 6.85 10.74
CA LEU A 32 6.42 6.15 10.77
C LEU A 32 5.85 6.04 12.19
N GLU A 33 6.62 6.30 13.24
CA GLU A 33 6.14 6.25 14.62
C GLU A 33 4.97 7.21 14.86
N GLU A 34 4.96 8.37 14.20
CA GLU A 34 3.95 9.43 14.40
C GLU A 34 2.69 9.25 13.54
N VAL A 35 2.59 8.20 12.72
CA VAL A 35 1.46 8.05 11.78
C VAL A 35 0.25 7.38 12.43
N ASP A 36 -0.94 7.95 12.19
CA ASP A 36 -2.22 7.37 12.60
C ASP A 36 -2.73 6.30 11.62
N ILE A 37 -2.43 6.48 10.33
CA ILE A 37 -2.83 5.60 9.24
C ILE A 37 -1.60 5.22 8.41
N LEU A 38 -1.39 3.92 8.22
CA LEU A 38 -0.33 3.37 7.39
C LEU A 38 -0.90 2.79 6.10
N VAL A 39 -0.48 3.32 4.95
CA VAL A 39 -0.79 2.78 3.62
C VAL A 39 0.48 2.26 2.97
N MET A 40 0.55 0.96 2.72
CA MET A 40 1.69 0.32 2.08
C MET A 40 1.36 -0.13 0.67
N THR A 41 2.32 -0.05 -0.24
CA THR A 41 2.21 -0.69 -1.57
C THR A 41 2.32 -2.21 -1.42
N GLY A 42 1.57 -2.97 -2.21
CA GLY A 42 1.70 -4.43 -2.26
C GLY A 42 3.11 -4.91 -2.63
N SER A 43 3.95 -4.07 -3.25
CA SER A 43 5.34 -4.44 -3.55
C SER A 43 6.20 -4.68 -2.29
N THR A 44 5.81 -4.17 -1.11
CA THR A 44 6.57 -4.40 0.13
C THR A 44 6.66 -5.88 0.54
N VAL A 45 5.71 -6.70 0.12
CA VAL A 45 5.75 -8.15 0.39
C VAL A 45 6.76 -8.87 -0.52
N ILE A 46 6.89 -8.44 -1.78
CA ILE A 46 7.88 -9.01 -2.70
C ILE A 46 9.30 -8.65 -2.22
N GLU A 47 9.47 -7.42 -1.73
CA GLU A 47 10.76 -6.91 -1.27
C GLU A 47 11.14 -7.39 0.15
N HIS A 48 10.34 -8.31 0.75
CA HIS A 48 10.51 -8.78 2.13
C HIS A 48 10.62 -7.64 3.16
N SER A 49 9.96 -6.52 2.88
CA SER A 49 10.08 -5.27 3.65
C SER A 49 8.78 -4.89 4.36
N LEU A 50 7.75 -5.75 4.35
CA LEU A 50 6.45 -5.47 4.96
C LEU A 50 6.53 -5.25 6.48
N GLU A 51 7.31 -6.08 7.19
CA GLU A 51 7.34 -6.12 8.66
C GLU A 51 7.97 -4.85 9.26
N GLY A 52 8.99 -4.28 8.61
CA GLY A 52 9.70 -3.09 9.11
C GLY A 52 8.77 -1.88 9.30
N PRO A 53 8.09 -1.39 8.25
CA PRO A 53 7.13 -0.30 8.35
C PRO A 53 5.97 -0.61 9.28
N LEU A 54 5.52 -1.87 9.31
CA LEU A 54 4.43 -2.31 10.18
C LEU A 54 4.78 -2.21 11.67
N ASN A 55 6.01 -2.59 12.02
CA ASN A 55 6.57 -2.48 13.36
C ASN A 55 6.88 -1.02 13.75
N ALA A 56 7.37 -0.22 12.80
CA ALA A 56 7.70 1.18 13.05
C ALA A 56 6.44 2.05 13.23
N ALA A 57 5.36 1.76 12.49
CA ALA A 57 4.06 2.42 12.62
C ALA A 57 3.25 1.88 13.81
N LYS A 58 3.84 1.88 15.01
CA LYS A 58 3.22 1.33 16.23
C LYS A 58 1.98 2.10 16.68
N ASN A 59 1.91 3.40 16.40
CA ASN A 59 0.77 4.25 16.77
C ASN A 59 -0.36 4.23 15.72
N ALA A 60 -0.12 3.64 14.55
CA ALA A 60 -1.13 3.59 13.49
C ALA A 60 -2.28 2.65 13.89
N HIS A 61 -3.49 3.19 13.96
CA HIS A 61 -4.71 2.45 14.27
C HIS A 61 -5.35 1.81 13.03
N PHE A 62 -4.95 2.25 11.83
CA PHE A 62 -5.39 1.66 10.57
C PHE A 62 -4.21 1.41 9.63
N LYS A 63 -3.97 0.15 9.29
CA LYS A 63 -2.83 -0.33 8.51
C LYS A 63 -3.32 -1.14 7.33
N ILE A 64 -3.01 -0.71 6.11
CA ILE A 64 -3.48 -1.36 4.89
C ILE A 64 -2.36 -1.61 3.90
N VAL A 65 -2.54 -2.63 3.06
CA VAL A 65 -1.68 -2.87 1.89
C VAL A 65 -2.51 -2.77 0.61
N VAL A 66 -1.99 -2.03 -0.38
CA VAL A 66 -2.74 -1.64 -1.58
C VAL A 66 -1.93 -1.88 -2.84
N GLY A 67 -2.58 -2.41 -3.87
CA GLY A 67 -2.06 -2.50 -5.22
C GLY A 67 -2.27 -3.87 -5.85
N PRO A 68 -2.00 -4.04 -7.16
CA PRO A 68 -2.20 -5.33 -7.83
C PRO A 68 -1.45 -6.48 -7.18
N THR A 69 -0.25 -6.21 -6.67
CA THR A 69 0.58 -7.17 -5.95
C THR A 69 -0.07 -7.68 -4.66
N ALA A 70 -0.97 -6.90 -4.02
CA ALA A 70 -1.68 -7.31 -2.81
C ALA A 70 -2.80 -8.34 -3.07
N SER A 71 -2.85 -8.97 -4.24
CA SER A 71 -3.93 -9.88 -4.63
C SER A 71 -3.72 -11.34 -4.16
N TRP A 72 -3.09 -11.52 -3.00
CA TRP A 72 -2.86 -12.81 -2.34
C TRP A 72 -3.93 -13.13 -1.28
N ILE A 73 -3.87 -14.33 -0.71
CA ILE A 73 -4.73 -14.76 0.40
C ILE A 73 -4.47 -13.84 1.62
N PRO A 74 -5.50 -13.18 2.19
CA PRO A 74 -5.31 -12.09 3.14
C PRO A 74 -5.01 -12.56 4.57
N ASP A 75 -5.21 -13.84 4.89
CA ASP A 75 -5.08 -14.41 6.22
C ASP A 75 -3.76 -14.04 6.89
N LYS A 76 -2.64 -14.18 6.16
CA LYS A 76 -1.31 -13.86 6.71
C LYS A 76 -1.12 -12.37 6.96
N ALA A 77 -1.73 -11.51 6.14
CA ALA A 77 -1.69 -10.06 6.36
C ALA A 77 -2.43 -9.69 7.66
N PHE A 78 -3.55 -10.33 7.93
CA PHE A 78 -4.31 -10.09 9.16
C PHE A 78 -3.61 -10.61 10.41
N GLU A 79 -2.91 -11.75 10.33
CA GLU A 79 -2.04 -12.25 11.41
C GLU A 79 -0.91 -11.26 11.75
N LEU A 80 -0.38 -10.55 10.75
CA LEU A 80 0.64 -9.52 10.94
C LEU A 80 0.08 -8.21 11.49
N GLY A 81 -1.25 -8.06 11.61
CA GLY A 81 -1.90 -6.87 12.16
C GLY A 81 -2.31 -5.84 11.12
N LEU A 82 -2.38 -6.19 9.84
CA LEU A 82 -3.07 -5.35 8.85
C LEU A 82 -4.58 -5.39 9.08
N ASN A 83 -5.23 -4.25 8.84
CA ASN A 83 -6.68 -4.10 8.90
C ASN A 83 -7.35 -4.41 7.56
N ALA A 84 -6.68 -4.14 6.44
CA ALA A 84 -7.22 -4.42 5.11
C ALA A 84 -6.15 -4.75 4.06
N VAL A 85 -6.56 -5.54 3.07
CA VAL A 85 -5.81 -5.91 1.87
C VAL A 85 -6.62 -5.48 0.65
N CYS A 86 -6.06 -4.56 -0.14
CA CYS A 86 -6.74 -3.92 -1.26
C CYS A 86 -6.09 -4.34 -2.59
N GLY A 87 -6.66 -5.37 -3.21
CA GLY A 87 -6.15 -6.00 -4.43
C GLY A 87 -7.01 -5.72 -5.66
N MET A 88 -6.82 -6.53 -6.70
CA MET A 88 -7.69 -6.54 -7.87
C MET A 88 -7.86 -7.93 -8.47
N LYS A 89 -8.99 -8.14 -9.14
CA LYS A 89 -9.35 -9.38 -9.83
C LYS A 89 -9.53 -9.10 -11.32
N PHE A 90 -8.82 -9.82 -12.18
CA PHE A 90 -9.01 -9.70 -13.62
C PHE A 90 -10.40 -10.22 -14.04
N LYS A 91 -11.15 -9.37 -14.74
CA LYS A 91 -12.44 -9.71 -15.38
C LYS A 91 -12.24 -10.17 -16.81
N GLU A 92 -11.20 -9.64 -17.46
CA GLU A 92 -10.80 -10.00 -18.82
C GLU A 92 -9.32 -10.44 -18.85
N PRO A 93 -9.01 -11.63 -18.31
CA PRO A 93 -7.62 -12.07 -18.09
C PRO A 93 -6.79 -12.11 -19.37
N GLU A 94 -7.36 -12.53 -20.49
CA GLU A 94 -6.67 -12.56 -21.80
C GLU A 94 -6.21 -11.18 -22.27
N LYS A 95 -7.05 -10.15 -22.07
CA LYS A 95 -6.72 -8.77 -22.44
C LYS A 95 -5.67 -8.19 -21.51
N ALA A 96 -5.81 -8.45 -20.20
CA ALA A 96 -4.80 -8.07 -19.22
C ALA A 96 -3.45 -8.72 -19.50
N PHE A 97 -3.44 -10.03 -19.77
CA PHE A 97 -2.24 -10.79 -20.10
C PHE A 97 -1.55 -10.25 -21.34
N ARG A 98 -2.30 -9.99 -22.42
CA ARG A 98 -1.75 -9.36 -23.64
C ARG A 98 -1.08 -8.02 -23.35
N THR A 99 -1.72 -7.16 -22.56
CA THR A 99 -1.16 -5.87 -22.16
C THR A 99 0.13 -6.04 -21.36
N ILE A 100 0.17 -6.98 -20.41
CA ILE A 100 1.37 -7.29 -19.62
C ILE A 100 2.50 -7.78 -20.51
N MET A 101 2.21 -8.70 -21.45
CA MET A 101 3.18 -9.23 -22.41
C MET A 101 3.74 -8.18 -23.37
N GLN A 102 3.06 -7.04 -23.52
CA GLN A 102 3.51 -5.88 -24.29
C GLN A 102 4.29 -4.86 -23.43
N GLY A 103 4.60 -5.18 -22.17
CA GLY A 103 5.28 -4.28 -21.24
C GLY A 103 4.35 -3.26 -20.54
N GLY A 104 3.03 -3.42 -20.68
CA GLY A 104 2.05 -2.56 -20.05
C GLY A 104 1.93 -2.83 -18.55
N GLY A 105 2.23 -1.81 -17.73
CA GLY A 105 2.03 -1.86 -16.28
C GLY A 105 0.57 -1.62 -15.84
N THR A 106 0.39 -1.42 -14.53
CA THR A 106 -0.93 -1.28 -13.88
C THR A 106 -1.85 -0.28 -14.55
N MET A 107 -1.33 0.86 -14.99
CA MET A 107 -2.11 1.90 -15.68
C MET A 107 -2.80 1.39 -16.96
N PHE A 108 -2.24 0.37 -17.60
CA PHE A 108 -2.77 -0.17 -18.85
C PHE A 108 -3.70 -1.37 -18.63
N PHE A 109 -3.36 -2.27 -17.70
CA PHE A 109 -4.18 -3.47 -17.46
C PHE A 109 -5.31 -3.26 -16.46
N ALA A 110 -5.31 -2.18 -15.66
CA ALA A 110 -6.31 -1.95 -14.61
C ALA A 110 -7.75 -1.89 -15.15
N LYS A 111 -7.95 -1.43 -16.39
CA LYS A 111 -9.26 -1.40 -17.04
C LYS A 111 -9.88 -2.78 -17.31
N TYR A 112 -9.07 -3.84 -17.26
CA TYR A 112 -9.51 -5.23 -17.41
C TYR A 112 -9.70 -5.94 -16.06
N ALA A 113 -9.65 -5.18 -14.96
CA ALA A 113 -9.72 -5.69 -13.60
C ALA A 113 -10.74 -4.90 -12.76
N GLU A 114 -11.21 -5.54 -11.71
CA GLU A 114 -12.06 -4.96 -10.67
C GLU A 114 -11.27 -4.88 -9.36
N LYS A 115 -11.30 -3.73 -8.70
CA LYS A 115 -10.66 -3.55 -7.39
C LYS A 115 -11.53 -4.19 -6.31
N TYR A 116 -10.90 -4.80 -5.31
CA TYR A 116 -11.60 -5.34 -4.15
C TYR A 116 -10.86 -5.00 -2.86
N ILE A 117 -11.55 -5.15 -1.74
CA ILE A 117 -11.01 -4.97 -0.40
C ILE A 117 -11.43 -6.18 0.44
N PHE A 118 -10.46 -6.84 1.08
CA PHE A 118 -10.72 -7.70 2.23
C PHE A 118 -10.36 -6.90 3.47
N ALA A 119 -11.30 -6.71 4.38
CA ALA A 119 -11.11 -5.97 5.62
C ALA A 119 -11.51 -6.81 6.83
N ARG A 120 -10.80 -6.62 7.93
CA ARG A 120 -11.16 -7.19 9.23
C ARG A 120 -12.21 -6.29 9.88
N GLU A 121 -13.29 -6.88 10.35
CA GLU A 121 -14.29 -6.14 11.14
C GLU A 121 -13.80 -5.93 12.59
N PRO A 122 -14.13 -4.80 13.23
CA PRO A 122 -14.82 -3.65 12.63
C PRO A 122 -13.88 -2.84 11.73
N ILE A 123 -14.37 -2.39 10.57
CA ILE A 123 -13.65 -1.40 9.76
C ILE A 123 -13.59 -0.10 10.57
N PRO A 124 -12.40 0.44 10.91
CA PRO A 124 -12.30 1.68 11.67
C PRO A 124 -13.06 2.81 10.96
N ASN A 125 -13.81 3.61 11.72
CA ASN A 125 -14.54 4.76 11.18
C ASN A 125 -13.53 5.73 10.55
N ILE A 126 -13.56 5.83 9.22
CA ILE A 126 -12.77 6.78 8.44
C ILE A 126 -13.58 8.09 8.32
N ASN A 127 -13.89 8.72 9.46
CA ASN A 127 -14.60 10.01 9.52
C ASN A 127 -13.63 11.13 9.91
#